data_AF-A0A7Y2CE80-F1
#
_entry.id   AF-A0A7Y2CE80-F1
#
_cell.length_a   1.000
_cell.length_b   1.000
_cell.length_c   1.000
_cell.angle_alpha   90.00
_cell.angle_beta   90.00
_cell.angle_gamma   90.00
#
_symmetry.space_group_name_H-M   'P 1'
#
loop_
_entity.id
_entity.type
_entity.pdbx_description
1 polymer ?
#
loop_
_entity_poly.entity_id
_entity_poly.type
_entity_poly.pdbx_seq_one_letter_code
_entity_poly.pdbx_strand_id
1 'polypeptide(L)'
;NPAPPASWFQPTTQSADGLWHLRDPALFARSANIDAVPFYLDRMDGAQGEVPAGGTTRIDFRNKHMEYALTWFGLAVTLFGVWLVFSLPKRE
;
A
#
# COMPACT_ATOMS: atom_id res chain seq x y z
N ASN A 1 4.56 21.55 -6.53
CA ASN A 1 4.61 21.36 -5.06
C ASN A 1 5.92 20.63 -4.76
N PRO A 2 6.88 21.21 -4.02
CA PRO A 2 8.11 20.49 -3.67
C PRO A 2 7.79 19.26 -2.82
N ALA A 3 8.60 18.19 -2.95
CA ALA A 3 8.45 17.01 -2.11
C ALA A 3 8.64 17.38 -0.62
N PRO A 4 7.85 16.80 0.30
CA PRO A 4 8.03 17.02 1.72
C PRO A 4 9.43 16.53 2.16
N PRO A 5 10.03 17.13 3.21
CA PRO A 5 11.33 16.73 3.71
C PRO A 5 11.30 15.26 4.17
N ALA A 6 12.43 14.55 3.98
CA ALA A 6 12.54 13.14 4.32
C ALA A 6 12.18 12.90 5.80
N SER A 7 11.26 11.97 6.05
CA SER A 7 10.90 11.55 7.41
C SER A 7 11.81 10.42 7.89
N TRP A 8 11.85 10.20 9.21
CA TRP A 8 12.61 9.09 9.80
C TRP A 8 12.17 7.70 9.31
N PHE A 9 10.97 7.59 8.76
CA PHE A 9 10.41 6.33 8.22
C PHE A 9 10.51 6.23 6.69
N GLN A 10 11.16 7.19 6.04
CA GLN A 10 11.34 7.19 4.60
C GLN A 10 12.76 6.76 4.23
N PRO A 11 12.93 5.88 3.23
CA PRO A 11 14.25 5.55 2.69
C PRO A 11 14.91 6.80 2.08
N THR A 12 16.24 6.82 2.06
CA THR A 12 16.98 7.83 1.30
C THR A 12 16.63 7.74 -0.18
N THR A 13 16.56 8.88 -0.86
CA THR A 13 15.97 9.04 -2.20
C THR A 13 16.67 8.27 -3.32
N GLN A 14 17.97 7.98 -3.19
CA GLN A 14 18.79 7.37 -4.23
C GLN A 14 19.77 6.37 -3.61
N SER A 15 19.77 5.12 -4.10
CA SER A 15 20.87 4.17 -3.86
C SER A 15 21.89 4.29 -5.01
N ALA A 16 23.17 3.98 -4.73
CA ALA A 16 24.23 3.96 -5.74
C ALA A 16 23.92 3.01 -6.93
N ASP A 17 22.98 2.09 -6.74
CA ASP A 17 22.58 1.05 -7.69
C ASP A 17 21.41 1.49 -8.61
N GLY A 18 20.99 2.76 -8.54
CA GLY A 18 19.89 3.28 -9.37
C GLY A 18 18.49 2.88 -8.90
N LEU A 19 18.34 2.38 -7.66
CA LEU A 19 17.03 2.15 -7.06
C LEU A 19 16.48 3.43 -6.44
N TRP A 20 15.22 3.73 -6.78
CA TRP A 20 14.50 4.92 -6.34
C TRP A 20 13.28 4.52 -5.52
N HIS A 21 13.28 4.89 -4.25
CA HIS A 21 12.17 4.60 -3.32
C HIS A 21 11.10 5.69 -3.32
N LEU A 22 11.45 6.88 -3.79
CA LEU A 22 10.58 8.05 -3.83
C LEU A 22 10.32 8.45 -5.28
N ARG A 23 9.06 8.76 -5.57
CA ARG A 23 8.60 9.16 -6.90
C ARG A 23 8.65 10.70 -7.05
N ASP A 24 9.85 11.28 -7.12
CA ASP A 24 10.07 12.73 -7.26
C ASP A 24 10.67 13.11 -8.64
N PRO A 25 9.89 13.74 -9.56
CA PRO A 25 10.35 14.09 -10.90
C PRO A 25 11.58 15.01 -10.91
N ALA A 26 11.69 15.92 -9.94
CA ALA A 26 12.77 16.88 -9.87
C ALA A 26 14.08 16.23 -9.42
N LEU A 27 14.03 15.17 -8.62
CA LEU A 27 15.22 14.39 -8.25
C LEU A 27 15.70 13.52 -9.42
N PHE A 28 14.78 12.88 -10.14
CA PHE A 28 15.13 12.13 -11.35
C PHE A 28 15.75 13.04 -12.41
N ALA A 29 15.11 14.17 -12.71
CA ALA A 29 15.56 15.15 -13.68
C ALA A 29 16.98 15.65 -13.38
N ARG A 30 17.27 15.98 -12.11
CA ARG A 30 18.60 16.38 -11.65
C ARG A 30 19.63 15.26 -11.82
N SER A 31 19.28 14.01 -11.50
CA SER A 31 20.21 12.88 -11.65
C SER A 31 20.51 12.53 -13.11
N ALA A 32 19.55 12.74 -14.00
CA ALA A 32 19.68 12.48 -15.43
C ALA A 32 20.17 13.70 -16.23
N ASN A 33 20.35 14.86 -15.58
CA ASN A 33 20.69 16.14 -16.21
C ASN A 33 19.74 16.53 -17.36
N ILE A 34 18.44 16.41 -17.12
CA ILE A 34 17.36 16.78 -18.05
C ILE A 34 16.39 17.76 -17.40
N ASP A 35 15.66 18.50 -18.22
CA ASP A 35 14.48 19.25 -17.79
C ASP A 35 13.25 18.33 -17.82
N ALA A 36 12.46 18.34 -16.74
CA ALA A 36 11.25 17.54 -16.65
C ALA A 36 10.08 18.34 -16.06
N VAL A 37 8.87 17.97 -16.51
CA VAL A 37 7.60 18.48 -15.96
C VAL A 37 7.26 17.78 -14.63
N PRO A 38 6.52 18.43 -13.71
CA PRO A 38 6.27 17.91 -12.36
C PRO A 38 5.12 16.88 -12.31
N PHE A 39 5.04 15.99 -13.30
CA PHE A 39 4.05 14.89 -13.33
C PHE A 39 4.60 13.67 -14.06
N TYR A 40 3.97 12.52 -13.83
CA TYR A 40 4.28 11.27 -14.51
C TYR A 40 3.18 10.93 -15.50
N LEU A 41 3.59 10.39 -16.64
CA LEU A 41 2.69 9.74 -17.58
C LEU A 41 2.95 8.24 -17.49
N ASP A 42 1.94 7.49 -17.07
CA ASP A 42 1.96 6.04 -17.08
C ASP A 42 1.01 5.54 -18.16
N ARG A 43 1.49 4.61 -18.97
CA ARG A 43 0.67 3.98 -20.00
C ARG A 43 -0.08 2.81 -19.35
N MET A 44 -1.38 2.70 -19.56
CA MET A 44 -2.17 1.66 -18.88
C MET A 44 -1.80 0.23 -19.32
N ASP A 45 -1.41 0.05 -20.58
CA ASP A 45 -1.04 -1.25 -21.17
C ASP A 45 0.07 -1.09 -22.20
N GLY A 46 0.80 -2.14 -22.53
CA GLY A 46 1.90 -2.12 -23.50
C GLY A 46 2.36 -3.50 -23.92
N ALA A 47 2.90 -3.62 -25.13
CA ALA A 47 3.40 -4.92 -25.60
C ALA A 47 4.62 -5.36 -24.78
N GLN A 48 4.82 -6.67 -24.62
CA GLN A 48 6.00 -7.19 -23.94
C GLN A 48 7.27 -6.72 -24.67
N GLY A 49 8.20 -6.11 -23.92
CA GLY A 49 9.45 -5.57 -24.45
C GLY A 49 9.35 -4.14 -24.98
N GLU A 50 8.17 -3.52 -25.00
CA GLU A 50 8.03 -2.12 -25.38
C GLU A 50 8.49 -1.19 -24.24
N VAL A 51 9.23 -0.14 -24.59
CA VAL A 51 9.59 0.95 -23.69
C VAL A 51 9.00 2.27 -24.19
N PRO A 52 8.41 3.10 -23.30
CA PRO A 52 8.21 2.85 -21.87
C PRO A 52 7.19 1.72 -21.60
N ALA A 53 7.48 0.88 -20.61
CA ALA A 53 6.61 -0.22 -20.23
C ALA A 53 5.27 0.32 -19.69
N GLY A 54 4.17 -0.24 -20.17
CA GLY A 54 2.83 0.04 -19.64
C GLY A 54 2.48 -0.80 -18.41
N GLY A 55 1.41 -0.42 -17.71
CA GLY A 55 0.83 -1.18 -16.60
C GLY A 55 1.69 -1.18 -15.33
N THR A 56 2.56 -0.19 -15.17
CA THR A 56 3.48 -0.14 -14.02
C THR A 56 2.77 0.25 -12.72
N THR A 57 1.75 1.11 -12.80
CA THR A 57 0.86 1.42 -11.67
C THR A 57 -0.20 0.34 -11.53
N ARG A 58 0.08 -0.68 -10.71
CA ARG A 58 -0.89 -1.71 -10.31
C ARG A 58 -1.77 -1.19 -9.18
N ILE A 59 -3.03 -0.88 -9.52
CA ILE A 59 -4.04 -0.46 -8.54
C ILE A 59 -4.75 -1.71 -8.02
N ASP A 60 -4.09 -2.46 -7.15
CA ASP A 60 -4.69 -3.59 -6.43
C ASP A 60 -4.77 -3.26 -4.94
N PHE A 61 -5.99 -2.94 -4.48
CA PHE A 61 -6.24 -2.68 -3.08
C PHE A 61 -6.67 -3.96 -2.39
N ARG A 62 -5.96 -4.31 -1.32
CA ARG A 62 -6.27 -5.51 -0.55
C ARG A 62 -7.66 -5.41 0.09
N ASN A 63 -8.61 -6.21 -0.39
CA ASN A 63 -9.94 -6.29 0.19
C ASN A 63 -10.00 -7.36 1.30
N LYS A 64 -9.76 -6.97 2.55
CA LYS A 64 -9.79 -7.87 3.73
C LYS A 64 -11.10 -7.82 4.52
N HIS A 65 -12.17 -7.24 3.97
CA HIS A 65 -13.40 -7.00 4.73
C HIS A 65 -14.02 -8.30 5.29
N MET A 66 -13.97 -9.39 4.51
CA MET A 66 -14.44 -10.70 4.95
C MET A 66 -13.63 -11.26 6.13
N GLU A 67 -12.30 -11.15 6.11
CA GLU A 67 -11.43 -11.61 7.20
C GLU A 67 -11.73 -10.85 8.51
N TYR A 68 -11.91 -9.52 8.41
CA TYR A 68 -12.28 -8.69 9.55
C TYR A 68 -13.67 -9.04 10.07
N ALA A 69 -14.65 -9.18 9.18
CA ALA A 69 -16.00 -9.59 9.57
C ALA A 69 -15.97 -10.92 10.33
N LEU A 70 -15.25 -11.92 9.80
CA LEU A 70 -15.09 -13.21 10.48
C LEU A 70 -14.46 -13.07 11.86
N THR A 71 -13.43 -12.24 12.00
CA THR A 71 -12.78 -11.98 13.29
C THR A 71 -13.78 -11.37 14.29
N TRP A 72 -14.50 -10.33 13.90
CA TRP A 72 -15.44 -9.63 14.79
C TRP A 72 -16.64 -10.48 15.17
N PHE A 73 -17.26 -11.16 14.21
CA PHE A 73 -18.38 -12.07 14.49
C PHE A 73 -17.92 -13.30 15.27
N GLY A 74 -16.73 -13.82 14.99
CA GLY A 74 -16.13 -14.90 15.78
C GLY A 74 -15.96 -14.52 17.24
N LEU A 75 -15.37 -13.35 17.52
CA LEU A 75 -15.24 -12.82 18.89
C LEU A 75 -16.61 -12.64 19.56
N ALA A 76 -17.60 -12.09 18.84
CA ALA A 76 -18.95 -11.91 19.36
C ALA A 76 -19.60 -13.25 19.75
N VAL A 77 -19.48 -14.28 18.90
CA VAL A 77 -19.99 -15.63 19.18
C VAL A 77 -19.30 -16.25 20.39
N THR A 78 -17.97 -16.10 20.52
CA THR A 78 -17.24 -16.60 21.69
C THR A 78 -17.72 -15.93 22.97
N LEU A 79 -17.81 -14.61 22.99
CA LEU A 79 -18.30 -13.86 24.16
C LEU A 79 -19.74 -14.23 24.51
N PHE A 80 -20.60 -14.38 23.51
CA PHE A 80 -21.98 -14.83 23.71
C PHE A 80 -22.04 -16.24 24.30
N GLY A 81 -21.20 -17.17 23.82
CA GLY A 81 -21.10 -18.52 24.36
C GLY A 81 -20.66 -18.55 25.82
N VAL A 82 -19.64 -17.75 26.17
CA VAL A 82 -19.21 -17.58 27.58
C VAL A 82 -20.36 -17.04 28.41
N TRP A 83 -20.99 -15.95 27.99
CA TRP A 83 -22.12 -15.36 28.71
C TRP A 83 -23.25 -16.37 28.94
N LEU A 84 -23.61 -17.16 27.93
CA LEU A 84 -24.67 -18.16 28.02
C LEU A 84 -24.35 -19.25 29.05
N VAL A 85 -23.13 -19.80 29.03
CA VAL A 85 -22.69 -20.82 29.99
C VAL A 85 -22.79 -20.32 31.44
N PHE A 86 -22.42 -19.06 31.69
CA PHE A 86 -22.45 -18.48 33.05
C PHE A 86 -23.82 -17.94 33.47
N SER A 87 -24.74 -17.70 32.53
CA SER A 87 -26.07 -17.14 32.81
C SER A 87 -27.15 -18.20 33.03
N LEU A 88 -26.91 -19.46 32.63
CA LEU A 88 -27.86 -20.54 32.84
C LEU A 88 -27.86 -21.00 34.32
N PRO A 89 -29.04 -21.12 34.96
CA PRO A 89 -29.12 -21.61 36.33
C PRO A 89 -28.65 -23.07 36.41
N LYS A 90 -27.85 -23.39 37.42
CA LYS A 90 -27.53 -24.77 37.74
C LYS A 90 -28.79 -25.45 38.24
N ARG A 91 -29.21 -26.52 37.56
CA ARG A 91 -30.26 -27.40 38.04
C ARG A 91 -29.63 -28.28 39.12
N GLU A 92 -30.00 -28.02 40.37
CA GLU A 92 -29.68 -28.85 41.54
C GLU A 92 -30.64 -30.04 41.64
#